data_AF-A0A947ANG5-F1
#
_entry.id   AF-A0A947ANG5-F1
#
_cell.length_a   1.000
_cell.length_b   1.000
_cell.length_c   1.000
_cell.angle_alpha   90.00
_cell.angle_beta   90.00
_cell.angle_gamma   90.00
#
_symmetry.space_group_name_H-M   'P 1'
#
loop_
_entity.id
_entity.type
_entity.pdbx_description
1 polymer ?
#
loop_
_entity_poly.entity_id
_entity_poly.type
_entity_poly.pdbx_seq_one_letter_code
_entity_poly.pdbx_strand_id
1 'polypeptide(L)'
;MSTPLADPTDRRTESRREHTRAVIEWPATVITSTGSYQGKAANISRGGALIYLSEELTIGEHVRLAFEIPDYQDVIVAKGEILRIFVLKRGDEQEFSHGAALQFTEISDENLRYFTGDIAPEWKADYKDTGPIRTDIASKKVSGSTSYLPWILVIILLIPLCYFVYETTQRKQDDENLVSAVERKLLIIEEQIHSLQNSLDLLTSLEGQLNDLQLEVSNITNRLPTAISIERIRQQINDQNNEIERITQKIQNINESNLNNSEKDQQKIEEQQYYVVQKG
;
A
#
# COMPACT_ATOMS: atom_id res chain seq x y z
N MET A 1 -35.92 -33.94 2.34
CA MET A 1 -35.37 -32.69 2.89
C MET A 1 -35.64 -31.61 1.87
N SER A 2 -36.65 -30.78 2.14
CA SER A 2 -37.20 -29.81 1.19
C SER A 2 -36.40 -28.51 1.26
N THR A 3 -35.94 -28.02 0.11
CA THR A 3 -35.26 -26.74 -0.06
C THR A 3 -36.16 -25.59 0.40
N PRO A 4 -35.67 -24.60 1.16
CA PRO A 4 -36.48 -23.44 1.52
C PRO A 4 -36.78 -22.64 0.25
N LEU A 5 -38.07 -22.41 -0.01
CA LEU A 5 -38.54 -21.49 -1.03
C LEU A 5 -38.06 -20.09 -0.66
N ALA A 6 -37.29 -19.44 -1.55
CA ALA A 6 -36.84 -18.07 -1.36
C ALA A 6 -38.04 -17.13 -1.28
N ASP A 7 -38.01 -16.23 -0.30
CA ASP A 7 -39.00 -15.20 -0.03
C ASP A 7 -39.08 -14.21 -1.21
N PRO A 8 -40.24 -14.08 -1.90
CA PRO A 8 -40.41 -13.18 -3.04
C PRO A 8 -40.39 -11.68 -2.66
N THR A 9 -40.23 -11.33 -1.39
CA THR A 9 -40.19 -9.95 -0.90
C THR A 9 -38.79 -9.44 -0.52
N ASP A 10 -37.71 -10.20 -0.74
CA ASP A 10 -36.34 -9.67 -0.59
C ASP A 10 -36.01 -8.67 -1.73
N ARG A 11 -36.27 -7.39 -1.46
CA ARG A 11 -35.97 -6.23 -2.33
C ARG A 11 -34.47 -6.05 -2.65
N ARG A 12 -33.57 -6.93 -2.19
CA ARG A 12 -32.17 -6.98 -2.65
C ARG A 12 -31.95 -7.83 -3.92
N THR A 13 -32.98 -8.48 -4.45
CA THR A 13 -32.88 -9.39 -5.60
C THR A 13 -33.27 -8.80 -6.96
N GLU A 14 -33.51 -7.49 -7.08
CA GLU A 14 -33.41 -6.85 -8.38
C GLU A 14 -31.92 -6.77 -8.76
N SER A 15 -31.50 -7.70 -9.63
CA SER A 15 -30.14 -7.76 -10.14
C SER A 15 -29.78 -6.43 -10.83
N ARG A 16 -29.15 -5.51 -10.09
CA ARG A 16 -28.52 -4.30 -10.64
C ARG A 16 -27.39 -4.62 -11.64
N ARG A 17 -27.07 -5.90 -11.84
CA ARG A 17 -26.00 -6.37 -12.72
C ARG A 17 -26.63 -6.80 -14.04
N GLU A 18 -26.12 -6.22 -15.12
CA GLU A 18 -26.47 -6.59 -16.49
C GLU A 18 -25.97 -7.99 -16.87
N HIS A 19 -24.83 -8.40 -16.29
CA HIS A 19 -24.22 -9.70 -16.53
C HIS A 19 -23.95 -10.46 -15.22
N THR A 20 -24.35 -11.73 -15.23
CA THR A 20 -24.05 -12.78 -14.27
C THR A 20 -22.55 -13.05 -14.22
N ARG A 21 -22.02 -13.17 -13.00
CA ARG A 21 -20.58 -13.39 -12.75
C ARG A 21 -20.36 -14.83 -12.33
N ALA A 22 -19.36 -15.47 -12.91
CA ALA A 22 -18.89 -16.75 -12.43
C ALA A 22 -17.81 -16.54 -11.38
N VAL A 23 -17.85 -17.34 -10.32
CA VAL A 23 -16.78 -17.41 -9.32
C VAL A 23 -15.69 -18.30 -9.89
N ILE A 24 -14.49 -17.74 -10.05
CA ILE A 24 -13.36 -18.42 -10.68
C ILE A 24 -12.07 -18.14 -9.90
N GLU A 25 -11.02 -18.86 -10.27
CA GLU A 25 -9.72 -18.79 -9.63
C GLU A 25 -8.59 -18.79 -10.66
N TRP A 26 -8.70 -17.95 -11.69
CA TRP A 26 -7.79 -17.97 -12.83
C TRP A 26 -6.61 -17.01 -12.67
N PRO A 27 -5.39 -17.38 -13.12
CA PRO A 27 -4.29 -16.44 -13.23
C PRO A 27 -4.68 -15.25 -14.11
N ALA A 28 -4.29 -14.06 -13.66
CA ALA A 28 -4.58 -12.82 -14.36
C ALA A 28 -3.31 -11.96 -14.43
N THR A 29 -2.98 -11.48 -15.63
CA THR A 29 -1.97 -10.45 -15.82
C THR A 29 -2.64 -9.13 -16.16
N VAL A 30 -2.25 -8.07 -15.46
CA VAL A 30 -2.71 -6.70 -15.69
C VAL A 30 -1.54 -5.89 -16.20
N ILE A 31 -1.72 -5.22 -17.34
CA ILE A 31 -0.71 -4.35 -17.95
C ILE A 31 -1.26 -2.93 -17.92
N THR A 32 -0.53 -2.05 -17.24
CA THR A 32 -0.83 -0.63 -17.10
C THR A 32 0.21 0.20 -17.85
N SER A 33 0.13 1.53 -17.72
CA SER A 33 1.18 2.43 -18.21
C SER A 33 2.47 2.37 -17.37
N THR A 34 2.36 1.97 -16.10
CA THR A 34 3.45 1.93 -15.11
C THR A 34 4.16 0.59 -15.06
N GLY A 35 3.48 -0.51 -15.44
CA GLY A 35 4.08 -1.84 -15.35
C GLY A 35 3.13 -2.97 -15.72
N SER A 36 3.57 -4.18 -15.39
CA SER A 36 2.79 -5.41 -15.51
C SER A 36 2.73 -6.12 -14.17
N TYR A 37 1.54 -6.49 -13.76
CA TYR A 37 1.23 -7.05 -12.45
C TYR A 37 0.58 -8.41 -12.61
N GLN A 38 1.04 -9.36 -11.80
CA GLN A 38 0.45 -10.70 -11.72
C GLN A 38 -0.57 -10.76 -10.60
N GLY A 39 -1.65 -11.49 -10.84
CA GLY A 39 -2.79 -11.57 -9.95
C GLY A 39 -3.68 -12.77 -10.24
N LYS A 40 -4.88 -12.74 -9.66
CA LYS A 40 -5.88 -13.80 -9.81
C LYS A 40 -7.26 -13.21 -9.99
N ALA A 41 -8.02 -13.69 -10.96
CA ALA A 41 -9.44 -13.37 -11.09
C ALA A 41 -10.25 -14.16 -10.07
N ALA A 42 -11.01 -13.46 -9.23
CA ALA A 42 -11.92 -14.04 -8.23
C ALA A 42 -13.34 -14.23 -8.78
N ASN A 43 -13.73 -13.37 -9.73
CA ASN A 43 -14.90 -13.58 -10.55
C ASN A 43 -14.77 -12.85 -11.88
N ILE A 44 -15.46 -13.36 -12.89
CA ILE A 44 -15.49 -12.77 -14.23
C ILE A 44 -16.89 -12.89 -14.83
N SER A 45 -17.30 -11.89 -15.60
CA SER A 45 -18.49 -11.91 -16.45
C SER A 45 -18.15 -11.34 -17.81
N ARG A 46 -19.14 -11.37 -18.71
CA ARG A 46 -19.03 -10.76 -20.05
C ARG A 46 -18.66 -9.27 -20.03
N GLY A 47 -19.02 -8.56 -18.97
CA GLY A 47 -18.81 -7.11 -18.84
C GLY A 47 -17.65 -6.68 -17.96
N GLY A 48 -16.99 -7.59 -17.24
CA GLY A 48 -15.89 -7.20 -16.35
C GLY A 48 -15.45 -8.30 -15.40
N ALA A 49 -14.52 -7.94 -14.51
CA ALA A 49 -13.90 -8.89 -13.59
C ALA A 49 -13.67 -8.26 -12.20
N LEU A 50 -13.52 -9.13 -11.20
CA LEU A 50 -12.87 -8.81 -9.94
C LEU A 50 -11.54 -9.56 -9.91
N ILE A 51 -10.45 -8.81 -9.75
CA ILE A 51 -9.09 -9.35 -9.69
C ILE A 51 -8.45 -9.04 -8.34
N TYR A 52 -7.59 -9.93 -7.87
CA TYR A 52 -6.75 -9.77 -6.69
C TYR A 52 -5.29 -9.62 -7.12
N LEU A 53 -4.60 -8.64 -6.53
CA LEU A 53 -3.25 -8.21 -6.90
C LEU A 53 -2.46 -7.86 -5.63
N SER A 54 -1.14 -7.98 -5.69
CA SER A 54 -0.26 -7.55 -4.59
C SER A 54 -0.03 -6.04 -4.59
N GLU A 55 -0.22 -5.38 -5.74
CA GLU A 55 -0.04 -3.94 -5.92
C GLU A 55 -1.39 -3.23 -6.09
N GLU A 56 -1.45 -1.99 -5.60
CA GLU A 56 -2.63 -1.14 -5.73
C GLU A 56 -2.66 -0.49 -7.12
N LEU A 57 -3.81 -0.58 -7.80
CA LEU A 57 -4.04 0.11 -9.08
C LEU A 57 -4.66 1.50 -8.84
N THR A 58 -4.89 2.27 -9.91
CA THR A 58 -5.59 3.57 -9.79
C THR A 58 -7.04 3.46 -10.30
N ILE A 59 -8.01 4.02 -9.58
CA ILE A 59 -9.40 4.11 -10.06
C ILE A 59 -9.47 5.01 -11.31
N GLY A 60 -10.18 4.58 -12.34
CA GLY A 60 -10.27 5.22 -13.65
C GLY A 60 -9.11 4.86 -14.60
N GLU A 61 -8.14 4.07 -14.13
CA GLU A 61 -7.03 3.64 -14.95
C GLU A 61 -7.48 2.67 -16.04
N HIS A 62 -6.99 2.90 -17.25
CA HIS A 62 -7.22 2.03 -18.39
C HIS A 62 -6.13 0.98 -18.47
N VAL A 63 -6.53 -0.29 -18.47
CA VAL A 63 -5.62 -1.43 -18.37
C VAL A 63 -5.84 -2.43 -19.49
N ARG A 64 -4.81 -3.20 -19.82
CA ARG A 64 -4.93 -4.42 -20.63
C ARG A 64 -4.86 -5.63 -19.71
N LEU A 65 -5.69 -6.62 -19.98
CA LEU A 65 -5.89 -7.78 -19.14
C LEU A 65 -5.67 -9.04 -19.95
N ALA A 66 -5.03 -10.02 -19.35
CA ALA A 66 -4.94 -11.38 -19.84
C ALA A 66 -5.37 -12.33 -18.72
N PHE A 67 -6.38 -13.16 -18.97
CA PHE A 67 -6.82 -14.21 -18.04
C PHE A 67 -6.51 -15.56 -18.66
N GLU A 68 -5.69 -16.35 -17.97
CA GLU A 68 -5.36 -17.71 -18.41
C GLU A 68 -6.47 -18.66 -17.99
N ILE A 69 -7.01 -19.43 -18.92
CA ILE A 69 -8.03 -20.46 -18.67
C ILE A 69 -7.31 -21.80 -18.48
N PRO A 70 -7.12 -22.30 -17.23
CA PRO A 70 -6.25 -23.45 -17.00
C PRO A 70 -6.74 -24.72 -17.70
N ASP A 71 -8.06 -24.92 -17.73
CA ASP A 71 -8.67 -26.13 -18.29
C ASP A 71 -8.59 -26.21 -19.82
N TYR A 72 -8.39 -25.06 -20.49
CA TYR A 72 -8.45 -24.94 -21.95
C TYR A 72 -7.12 -24.52 -22.58
N GLN A 73 -6.10 -24.20 -21.76
CA GLN A 73 -4.80 -23.68 -22.21
C GLN A 73 -4.94 -22.48 -23.16
N ASP A 74 -5.92 -21.62 -22.89
CA ASP A 74 -6.22 -20.45 -23.70
C ASP A 74 -6.23 -19.18 -22.84
N VAL A 75 -6.25 -18.01 -23.46
CA VAL A 75 -6.14 -16.72 -22.80
C VAL A 75 -7.23 -15.77 -23.28
N ILE A 76 -7.99 -15.24 -22.33
CA ILE A 76 -8.93 -14.14 -22.57
C ILE A 76 -8.15 -12.84 -22.47
N VAL A 77 -8.08 -12.10 -23.58
CA VAL A 77 -7.48 -10.76 -23.62
C VAL A 77 -8.56 -9.69 -23.72
N ALA A 78 -8.48 -8.67 -22.87
CA ALA A 78 -9.43 -7.56 -22.85
C ALA A 78 -8.73 -6.24 -22.51
N LYS A 79 -9.37 -5.12 -22.85
CA LYS A 79 -9.10 -3.82 -22.25
C LYS A 79 -10.21 -3.49 -21.26
N GLY A 80 -9.86 -2.79 -20.19
CA GLY A 80 -10.84 -2.39 -19.20
C GLY A 80 -10.45 -1.14 -18.44
N GLU A 81 -11.39 -0.66 -17.64
CA GLU A 81 -11.23 0.48 -16.74
C GLU A 81 -11.43 0.00 -15.29
N ILE A 82 -10.56 0.43 -14.39
CA ILE A 82 -10.67 0.14 -12.96
C ILE A 82 -11.79 0.99 -12.35
N LEU A 83 -12.87 0.36 -11.91
CA LEU A 83 -14.03 1.05 -11.34
C LEU A 83 -13.96 1.19 -9.82
N ARG A 84 -13.34 0.22 -9.13
CA ARG A 84 -13.28 0.21 -7.68
C ARG A 84 -12.11 -0.61 -7.17
N ILE A 85 -11.55 -0.19 -6.03
CA ILE A 85 -10.44 -0.86 -5.35
C ILE A 85 -10.82 -1.13 -3.90
N PHE A 86 -10.29 -2.22 -3.35
CA PHE A 86 -10.53 -2.68 -1.99
C PHE A 86 -9.23 -3.23 -1.40
N VAL A 87 -8.95 -2.90 -0.15
CA VAL A 87 -7.89 -3.57 0.61
C VAL A 87 -8.44 -4.89 1.15
N LEU A 88 -7.72 -5.98 0.90
CA LEU A 88 -8.07 -7.29 1.43
C LEU A 88 -7.45 -7.42 2.82
N LYS A 89 -8.30 -7.63 3.84
CA LYS A 89 -7.87 -7.86 5.22
C LYS A 89 -7.89 -9.36 5.51
N ARG A 90 -6.75 -10.03 5.37
CA ARG A 90 -6.48 -11.37 5.89
C ARG A 90 -5.03 -11.42 6.35
N GLY A 91 -4.75 -12.28 7.33
CA GLY A 91 -3.52 -12.28 8.12
C GLY A 91 -2.23 -12.50 7.33
N ASP A 92 -1.13 -12.66 8.07
CA ASP A 92 0.28 -12.53 7.65
C ASP A 92 0.75 -13.39 6.46
N GLU A 93 -0.08 -14.29 5.92
CA GLU A 93 0.21 -15.19 4.78
C GLU A 93 -0.50 -14.79 3.47
N GLN A 94 -1.05 -13.57 3.38
CA GLN A 94 -1.84 -13.16 2.23
C GLN A 94 -0.99 -12.74 1.01
N GLU A 95 -1.03 -13.54 -0.05
CA GLU A 95 -0.31 -13.29 -1.34
C GLU A 95 -0.78 -12.03 -2.08
N PHE A 96 -2.07 -11.70 -1.98
CA PHE A 96 -2.68 -10.53 -2.63
C PHE A 96 -3.31 -9.60 -1.60
N SER A 97 -2.81 -8.37 -1.49
CA SER A 97 -3.26 -7.35 -0.53
C SER A 97 -4.40 -6.48 -1.05
N HIS A 98 -4.64 -6.47 -2.37
CA HIS A 98 -5.62 -5.59 -3.01
C HIS A 98 -6.59 -6.38 -3.90
N GLY A 99 -7.83 -5.89 -3.98
CA GLY A 99 -8.81 -6.30 -4.98
C GLY A 99 -9.24 -5.12 -5.84
N ALA A 100 -9.32 -5.33 -7.15
CA ALA A 100 -9.78 -4.34 -8.11
C ALA A 100 -10.96 -4.88 -8.92
N ALA A 101 -12.07 -4.16 -8.91
CA ALA A 101 -13.21 -4.41 -9.79
C ALA A 101 -13.08 -3.53 -11.03
N LEU A 102 -13.21 -4.15 -12.19
CA LEU A 102 -13.03 -3.50 -13.48
C LEU A 102 -14.18 -3.82 -14.42
N GLN A 103 -14.38 -2.95 -15.41
CA GLN A 103 -15.30 -3.13 -16.52
C GLN A 103 -14.51 -3.28 -17.82
N PHE A 104 -14.90 -4.22 -18.67
CA PHE A 104 -14.31 -4.36 -19.99
C PHE A 104 -14.81 -3.23 -20.89
N THR A 105 -13.88 -2.49 -21.48
CA THR A 105 -14.14 -1.47 -22.49
C THR A 105 -14.02 -2.05 -23.90
N GLU A 106 -13.14 -3.05 -24.07
CA GLU A 106 -12.97 -3.78 -25.32
C GLU A 106 -12.67 -5.26 -25.04
N ILE A 107 -13.39 -6.16 -25.69
CA ILE A 107 -13.14 -7.61 -25.69
C ILE A 107 -13.55 -8.16 -27.05
N SER A 108 -12.74 -9.06 -27.63
CA SER A 108 -13.04 -9.63 -28.95
C SER A 108 -14.20 -10.62 -28.89
N ASP A 109 -14.94 -10.76 -30.00
CA ASP A 109 -15.98 -11.78 -30.12
C ASP A 109 -15.43 -13.20 -29.92
N GLU A 110 -14.18 -13.43 -30.32
CA GLU A 110 -13.47 -14.67 -30.06
C GLU A 110 -13.35 -14.94 -28.56
N ASN A 111 -12.95 -13.96 -27.76
CA ASN A 111 -12.83 -14.11 -26.31
C ASN A 111 -14.20 -14.18 -25.62
N LEU A 112 -15.22 -13.54 -26.21
CA LEU A 112 -16.59 -13.61 -25.72
C LEU A 112 -17.19 -15.02 -25.82
N ARG A 113 -16.67 -15.89 -26.69
CA ARG A 113 -17.14 -17.28 -26.82
C ARG A 113 -16.98 -18.09 -25.54
N TYR A 114 -16.03 -17.73 -24.68
CA TYR A 114 -15.83 -18.41 -23.39
C TYR A 114 -16.97 -18.17 -22.40
N PHE A 115 -17.79 -17.14 -22.63
CA PHE A 115 -18.92 -16.77 -21.79
C PHE A 115 -20.26 -17.36 -22.29
N THR A 116 -20.23 -18.41 -23.11
CA THR A 116 -21.43 -19.15 -23.58
C THR A 116 -22.10 -19.99 -22.50
N GLY A 117 -21.35 -20.29 -21.43
CA GLY A 117 -21.78 -21.15 -20.34
C GLY A 117 -21.28 -22.59 -20.40
N ASP A 118 -20.34 -22.88 -21.30
CA ASP A 118 -19.64 -24.17 -21.35
C ASP A 118 -18.63 -24.31 -20.20
N ILE A 119 -18.01 -23.19 -19.80
CA ILE A 119 -17.07 -23.13 -18.68
C ILE A 119 -17.79 -22.93 -17.35
N ALA A 120 -18.73 -21.98 -17.29
CA ALA A 120 -19.50 -21.67 -16.09
C ALA A 120 -21.01 -21.63 -16.40
N PRO A 121 -21.82 -22.54 -15.86
CA PRO A 121 -23.22 -22.73 -16.25
C PRO A 121 -24.09 -21.47 -16.03
N GLU A 122 -23.73 -20.62 -15.08
CA GLU A 122 -24.39 -19.35 -14.78
C GLU A 122 -24.39 -18.36 -15.95
N TRP A 123 -23.45 -18.46 -16.90
CA TRP A 123 -23.42 -17.58 -18.08
C TRP A 123 -24.47 -17.92 -19.14
N LYS A 124 -25.09 -19.10 -19.08
CA LYS A 124 -26.12 -19.52 -20.05
C LYS A 124 -27.31 -18.57 -20.10
N ALA A 125 -27.64 -17.91 -18.97
CA ALA A 125 -28.74 -16.96 -18.91
C ALA A 125 -28.45 -15.65 -19.66
N ASP A 126 -27.18 -15.26 -19.74
CA ASP A 126 -26.73 -14.02 -20.37
C ASP A 126 -26.40 -14.20 -21.84
N TYR A 127 -26.07 -15.42 -22.26
CA TYR A 127 -25.74 -15.74 -23.63
C TYR A 127 -27.00 -15.86 -24.49
N LYS A 128 -27.37 -14.75 -25.13
CA LYS A 128 -28.29 -14.79 -26.28
C LYS A 128 -27.46 -15.04 -27.52
N ASP A 129 -27.69 -16.18 -28.17
CA ASP A 129 -27.07 -16.55 -29.43
C ASP A 129 -27.47 -15.54 -30.53
N THR A 130 -26.78 -14.41 -30.57
CA THR A 130 -26.77 -13.53 -31.73
C THR A 130 -25.74 -14.10 -32.68
N GLY A 131 -26.07 -15.23 -33.31
CA GLY A 131 -25.33 -15.71 -34.46
C GLY A 131 -25.15 -14.58 -35.49
N PRO A 132 -24.18 -14.70 -36.41
CA PRO A 132 -23.95 -13.67 -37.42
C PRO A 132 -25.26 -13.38 -38.13
N ILE A 133 -25.67 -12.11 -38.11
CA ILE A 133 -26.91 -11.63 -38.73
C ILE A 133 -26.81 -11.94 -40.23
N ARG A 134 -27.30 -13.10 -40.66
CA ARG A 134 -27.63 -13.37 -42.06
C ARG A 134 -28.90 -12.59 -42.35
N THR A 135 -28.73 -11.43 -42.98
CA THR A 135 -29.81 -10.63 -43.53
C THR A 135 -30.39 -11.31 -44.78
N ASP A 136 -31.03 -12.46 -44.63
CA ASP A 136 -31.91 -13.02 -45.67
C ASP A 136 -33.35 -12.56 -45.38
N ILE A 137 -33.61 -11.27 -45.60
CA ILE A 137 -34.96 -10.74 -45.61
C ILE A 137 -35.61 -11.15 -46.94
N ALA A 138 -36.19 -12.35 -46.95
CA ALA A 138 -37.20 -12.71 -47.93
C ALA A 138 -38.46 -11.89 -47.66
N SER A 139 -38.73 -10.91 -48.53
CA SER A 139 -39.89 -10.03 -48.46
C SER A 139 -41.18 -10.79 -48.76
N LYS A 140 -41.82 -11.33 -47.72
CA LYS A 140 -43.19 -11.85 -47.82
C LYS A 140 -44.15 -10.67 -47.77
N LYS A 141 -44.60 -10.25 -48.95
CA LYS A 141 -45.62 -9.22 -49.19
C LYS A 141 -46.96 -9.68 -48.58
N VAL A 142 -47.28 -9.21 -47.37
CA VAL A 142 -48.60 -9.36 -46.75
C VAL A 142 -49.32 -8.02 -46.86
N SER A 143 -50.34 -7.97 -47.72
CA SER A 143 -51.24 -6.83 -47.84
C SER A 143 -52.33 -6.91 -46.76
N GLY A 144 -52.32 -5.94 -45.85
CA GLY A 144 -53.38 -5.69 -44.89
C GLY A 144 -53.21 -4.27 -44.36
N SER A 145 -53.70 -3.28 -45.10
CA SER A 145 -53.56 -1.87 -44.76
C SER A 145 -54.57 -1.45 -43.70
N THR A 146 -54.27 -1.74 -42.44
CA THR A 146 -54.78 -0.97 -41.29
C THR A 146 -53.83 0.21 -41.08
N SER A 147 -54.36 1.42 -41.13
CA SER A 147 -53.56 2.65 -41.05
C SER A 147 -53.02 2.85 -39.62
N TYR A 148 -51.82 2.35 -39.35
CA TYR A 148 -51.08 2.55 -38.08
C TYR A 148 -50.33 3.89 -38.01
N LEU A 149 -50.44 4.72 -39.06
CA LEU A 149 -49.85 6.06 -39.14
C LEU A 149 -50.10 6.95 -37.90
N PRO A 150 -51.32 7.02 -37.32
CA PRO A 150 -51.53 7.83 -36.12
C PRO A 150 -50.82 7.26 -34.87
N TRP A 151 -50.70 5.94 -34.75
CA TRP A 151 -50.02 5.31 -33.61
C TRP A 151 -48.50 5.49 -33.65
N ILE A 152 -47.90 5.47 -34.84
CA ILE A 152 -46.46 5.73 -35.03
C ILE A 152 -46.10 7.14 -34.58
N LEU A 153 -46.94 8.14 -34.87
CA LEU A 153 -46.72 9.52 -34.43
C LEU A 153 -46.81 9.68 -32.90
N VAL A 154 -47.72 8.96 -32.25
CA VAL A 154 -47.83 8.94 -30.77
C VAL A 154 -46.58 8.35 -30.12
N ILE A 155 -46.04 7.26 -30.68
CA ILE A 155 -44.81 6.63 -30.17
C ILE A 155 -43.60 7.57 -30.36
N ILE A 156 -43.49 8.22 -31.51
CA ILE A 156 -42.41 9.18 -31.80
C ILE A 156 -42.43 10.36 -30.82
N LEU A 157 -43.61 10.81 -30.37
CA LEU A 157 -43.76 11.87 -29.37
C LEU A 157 -43.50 11.40 -27.93
N LEU A 158 -43.81 10.15 -27.61
CA LEU A 158 -43.60 9.58 -26.27
C LEU A 158 -42.13 9.35 -25.94
N ILE A 159 -41.31 8.92 -26.90
CA ILE A 159 -39.88 8.64 -26.70
C ILE A 159 -39.11 9.86 -26.13
N PRO A 160 -39.17 11.07 -26.72
CA PRO A 160 -38.48 12.24 -26.18
C PRO A 160 -39.07 12.72 -24.85
N LEU A 161 -40.37 12.54 -24.61
CA LEU A 161 -40.99 12.87 -23.32
C LEU A 161 -40.48 11.93 -22.22
N CYS A 162 -40.40 10.63 -22.48
CA CYS A 162 -39.82 9.64 -21.57
C CYS A 162 -38.34 9.92 -21.33
N TYR A 163 -37.58 10.31 -22.37
CA TYR A 163 -36.18 10.72 -22.23
C TYR A 163 -36.04 11.96 -21.34
N PHE A 164 -36.89 12.97 -21.52
CA PHE A 164 -36.88 14.18 -20.69
C PHE A 164 -37.23 13.91 -19.22
N VAL A 165 -38.24 13.07 -18.97
CA VAL A 165 -38.58 12.63 -17.60
C VAL A 165 -37.42 11.82 -17.00
N TYR A 166 -36.81 10.91 -17.77
CA TYR A 166 -35.66 10.15 -17.33
C TYR A 166 -34.47 11.05 -16.96
N GLU A 167 -34.14 12.03 -17.80
CA GLU A 167 -33.04 12.98 -17.56
C GLU A 167 -33.29 13.85 -16.32
N THR A 168 -34.52 14.34 -16.12
CA THR A 168 -34.87 15.14 -14.93
C THR A 168 -34.88 14.32 -13.64
N THR A 169 -35.17 13.02 -13.72
CA THR A 169 -35.12 12.12 -12.56
C THR A 169 -33.68 11.75 -12.21
N GLN A 170 -32.82 11.51 -13.21
CA GLN A 170 -31.39 11.24 -13.00
C GLN A 170 -30.66 12.43 -12.37
N ARG A 171 -30.94 13.67 -12.82
CA ARG A 171 -30.33 14.88 -12.22
C ARG A 171 -30.61 14.99 -10.72
N LYS A 172 -31.82 14.62 -10.26
CA LYS A 172 -32.14 14.62 -8.82
C LYS A 172 -31.38 13.54 -8.06
N GLN A 173 -31.20 12.36 -8.66
CA GLN A 173 -30.44 11.27 -8.05
C GLN A 173 -28.94 11.62 -7.93
N ASP A 174 -28.40 12.30 -8.94
CA ASP A 174 -27.01 12.77 -8.94
C ASP A 174 -26.78 13.87 -7.90
N ASP A 175 -27.75 14.78 -7.72
CA ASP A 175 -27.71 15.80 -6.67
C ASP A 175 -27.75 15.18 -5.26
N GLU A 176 -28.60 14.18 -5.00
CA GLU A 176 -28.62 13.46 -3.72
C GLU A 176 -27.31 12.70 -3.44
N ASN A 177 -26.75 12.06 -4.47
CA ASN A 177 -25.45 11.39 -4.35
C ASN A 177 -24.34 12.40 -4.05
N LEU A 178 -24.35 13.56 -4.70
CA LEU A 178 -23.37 14.63 -4.48
C LEU A 178 -23.48 15.23 -3.08
N VAL A 179 -24.70 15.46 -2.59
CA VAL A 179 -24.94 15.92 -1.21
C VAL A 179 -24.42 14.88 -0.19
N SER A 180 -24.72 13.59 -0.39
CA SER A 180 -24.22 12.52 0.50
C SER A 180 -22.69 12.35 0.47
N ALA A 181 -22.07 12.69 -0.66
CA ALA A 181 -20.61 12.67 -0.80
C ALA A 181 -19.97 13.88 -0.10
N VAL A 182 -20.61 15.05 -0.17
CA VAL A 182 -20.20 16.25 0.57
C VAL A 182 -20.34 16.03 2.08
N GLU A 183 -21.46 15.48 2.56
CA GLU A 183 -21.65 15.15 3.98
C GLU A 183 -20.58 14.21 4.51
N ARG A 184 -20.25 13.14 3.76
CA ARG A 184 -19.15 12.24 4.13
C ARG A 184 -17.80 12.93 4.20
N LYS A 185 -17.50 13.84 3.26
CA LYS A 185 -16.26 14.63 3.30
C LYS A 185 -16.25 15.58 4.50
N LEU A 186 -17.40 16.15 4.86
CA LEU A 186 -17.54 17.06 6.01
C LEU A 186 -17.27 16.32 7.33
N LEU A 187 -17.78 15.09 7.48
CA LEU A 187 -17.49 14.24 8.64
C LEU A 187 -16.00 13.89 8.77
N ILE A 188 -15.32 13.60 7.66
CA ILE A 188 -13.87 13.33 7.66
C ILE A 188 -13.09 14.59 8.09
N ILE A 189 -13.50 15.77 7.61
CA ILE A 189 -12.88 17.04 8.01
C ILE A 189 -13.09 17.31 9.51
N GLU A 190 -14.30 17.05 10.03
CA GLU A 190 -14.61 17.20 11.45
C GLU A 190 -13.74 16.28 12.34
N GLU A 191 -13.56 15.02 11.93
CA GLU A 191 -12.66 14.07 12.59
C GLU A 191 -11.19 14.56 12.57
N GLN A 192 -10.74 15.10 11.44
CA GLN A 192 -9.40 15.69 11.33
C GLN A 192 -9.21 16.91 12.23
N ILE A 193 -10.21 17.79 12.33
CA ILE A 193 -10.18 18.95 13.23
C ILE A 193 -10.04 18.48 14.69
N HIS A 194 -10.80 17.47 15.10
CA HIS A 194 -10.69 16.89 16.44
C HIS A 194 -9.31 16.28 16.71
N SER A 195 -8.75 15.56 15.73
CA SER A 195 -7.38 15.03 15.85
C SER A 195 -6.34 16.15 15.99
N LEU A 196 -6.50 17.26 15.26
CA LEU A 196 -5.61 18.41 15.36
C LEU A 196 -5.72 19.11 16.71
N GLN A 197 -6.94 19.25 17.25
CA GLN A 197 -7.15 19.81 18.60
C GLN A 197 -6.45 18.97 19.66
N ASN A 198 -6.60 17.64 19.63
CA ASN A 198 -5.90 16.75 20.56
C ASN A 198 -4.38 16.90 20.46
N SER A 199 -3.84 17.06 19.25
CA SER A 199 -2.40 17.29 19.06
C SER A 199 -1.93 18.64 19.62
N LEU A 200 -2.77 19.67 19.54
CA LEU A 200 -2.50 21.00 20.09
C LEU A 200 -2.50 20.98 21.63
N ASP A 201 -3.41 20.22 22.23
CA ASP A 201 -3.46 20.03 23.68
C ASP A 201 -2.19 19.32 24.18
N LEU A 202 -1.70 18.32 23.44
CA LEU A 202 -0.42 17.65 23.74
C LEU A 202 0.77 18.61 23.65
N LEU A 203 0.81 19.48 22.63
CA LEU A 203 1.85 20.50 22.51
C LEU A 203 1.83 21.49 23.67
N THR A 204 0.63 21.92 24.09
CA THR A 204 0.45 22.82 25.23
C THR A 204 0.92 22.17 26.53
N SER A 205 0.67 20.87 26.70
CA SER A 205 1.20 20.10 27.84
C SER A 205 2.72 19.98 27.81
N LEU A 206 3.33 19.76 26.64
CA LEU A 206 4.78 19.69 26.48
C LEU A 206 5.47 21.02 26.76
N GLU A 207 4.86 22.14 26.37
CA GLU A 207 5.35 23.48 26.69
C GLU A 207 5.38 23.71 28.20
N GLY A 208 4.36 23.25 28.92
CA GLY A 208 4.36 23.22 30.39
C GLY A 208 5.56 22.45 30.97
N GLN A 209 5.80 21.24 30.47
CA GLN A 209 6.93 20.41 30.93
C GLN A 209 8.30 21.06 30.61
N LEU A 210 8.42 21.74 29.46
CA LEU A 210 9.66 22.44 29.09
C LEU A 210 9.96 23.59 30.06
N ASN A 211 8.93 24.35 30.45
CA ASN A 211 9.09 25.43 31.42
C ASN A 211 9.53 24.92 32.79
N ASP A 212 8.98 23.79 33.24
CA ASP A 212 9.39 23.14 34.49
C ASP A 212 10.85 22.68 34.44
N LEU A 213 11.27 22.07 33.32
CA LEU A 213 12.66 21.66 33.11
C LEU A 213 13.63 22.84 33.07
N GLN A 214 13.25 23.95 32.43
CA GLN A 214 14.09 25.15 32.41
C GLN A 214 14.26 25.73 33.82
N LEU A 215 13.21 25.71 34.64
CA LEU A 215 13.28 26.13 36.04
C LEU A 215 14.20 25.21 36.85
N GLU A 216 14.12 23.89 36.64
CA GLU A 216 14.99 22.92 37.30
C GLU A 216 16.46 23.10 36.90
N VAL A 217 16.75 23.26 35.60
CA VAL A 217 18.11 23.52 35.10
C VAL A 217 18.67 24.83 35.66
N SER A 218 17.86 25.88 35.75
CA SER A 218 18.25 27.15 36.37
C SER A 218 18.60 26.96 37.86
N ASN A 219 17.77 26.21 38.59
CA ASN A 219 18.03 25.87 39.99
C ASN A 219 19.31 25.04 40.18
N ILE A 220 19.55 24.05 39.32
CA ILE A 220 20.78 23.25 39.33
C ILE A 220 21.99 24.14 39.03
N THR A 221 21.90 24.99 38.01
CA THR A 221 22.96 25.93 37.62
C THR A 221 23.33 26.86 38.77
N ASN A 222 22.33 27.35 39.51
CA ASN A 222 22.55 28.20 40.69
C ASN A 222 23.10 27.44 41.90
N ARG A 223 22.93 26.11 41.95
CA ARG A 223 23.44 25.23 43.02
C ARG A 223 24.82 24.66 42.72
N LEU A 224 25.26 24.67 41.46
CA LEU A 224 26.63 24.29 41.13
C LEU A 224 27.60 25.33 41.71
N PRO A 225 28.54 24.92 42.57
CA PRO A 225 29.54 25.83 43.09
C PRO A 225 30.37 26.33 41.92
N THR A 226 30.35 27.66 41.74
CA THR A 226 31.02 28.45 40.72
C THR A 226 32.38 27.87 40.33
N ALA A 227 32.74 28.04 39.05
CA ALA A 227 33.95 27.59 38.32
C ALA A 227 35.30 27.54 39.09
N ILE A 228 35.38 28.18 40.27
CA ILE A 228 36.42 28.04 41.28
C ILE A 228 36.68 26.57 41.66
N SER A 229 35.65 25.72 41.73
CA SER A 229 35.83 24.29 42.04
C SER A 229 36.55 23.53 40.91
N ILE A 230 36.23 23.84 39.66
CA ILE A 230 36.81 23.18 38.48
C ILE A 230 38.26 23.62 38.28
N GLU A 231 38.57 24.90 38.42
CA GLU A 231 39.95 25.39 38.25
C GLU A 231 40.87 24.85 39.35
N ARG A 232 40.36 24.72 40.58
CA ARG A 232 41.10 24.12 41.70
C ARG A 232 41.38 22.63 41.46
N ILE A 233 40.41 21.89 40.93
CA ILE A 233 40.60 20.48 40.55
C ILE A 233 41.63 20.38 39.41
N ARG A 234 41.57 21.26 38.41
CA ARG A 234 42.52 21.29 37.30
C ARG A 234 43.95 21.55 37.78
N GLN A 235 44.11 22.49 38.70
CA GLN A 235 45.41 22.82 39.28
C GLN A 235 45.95 21.64 40.10
N GLN A 236 45.10 20.98 40.88
CA GLN A 236 45.49 19.78 41.64
C GLN A 236 45.93 18.62 40.73
N ILE A 237 45.27 18.41 39.59
CA ILE A 237 45.67 17.41 38.58
C ILE A 237 47.04 17.75 37.98
N ASN A 238 47.29 19.03 37.65
CA ASN A 238 48.58 19.44 37.11
C ASN A 238 49.71 19.27 38.11
N ASP A 239 49.48 19.59 39.38
CA ASP A 239 50.48 19.42 40.44
C ASP A 239 50.84 17.93 40.62
N GLN A 240 49.85 17.04 40.58
CA GLN A 240 50.06 15.59 40.63
C GLN A 240 50.84 15.06 39.42
N ASN A 241 50.53 15.54 38.21
CA ASN A 241 51.25 15.13 37.01
C ASN A 241 52.73 15.54 37.06
N ASN A 242 53.04 16.75 37.54
CA ASN A 242 54.41 17.21 37.73
C ASN A 242 55.17 16.36 38.76
N GLU A 243 54.49 15.89 39.80
CA GLU A 243 55.08 14.99 40.80
C GLU A 243 55.40 13.61 40.21
N ILE A 244 54.47 13.05 39.41
CA ILE A 244 54.67 11.79 38.68
C ILE A 244 55.88 11.89 37.74
N GLU A 245 56.05 13.01 37.03
CA GLU A 245 57.18 13.21 36.12
C GLU A 245 58.52 13.23 36.88
N ARG A 246 58.58 13.93 38.03
CA ARG A 246 59.77 13.93 38.89
C ARG A 246 60.10 12.54 39.43
N ILE A 247 59.10 11.75 39.82
CA ILE A 247 59.31 10.38 40.29
C ILE A 247 59.86 9.52 39.15
N THR A 248 59.32 9.66 37.95
CA THR A 248 59.75 8.91 36.76
C THR A 248 61.21 9.21 36.41
N GLN A 249 61.62 10.49 36.42
CA GLN A 249 63.02 10.88 36.20
C GLN A 249 63.96 10.31 37.27
N LYS A 250 63.54 10.29 38.54
CA LYS A 250 64.34 9.68 39.62
C LYS A 250 64.54 8.18 39.41
N ILE A 251 63.50 7.46 39.00
CA ILE A 251 63.59 6.03 38.70
C ILE A 251 64.57 5.78 37.55
N GLN A 252 64.52 6.60 36.50
CA GLN A 252 65.42 6.48 35.37
C GLN A 252 66.90 6.69 35.78
N ASN A 253 67.18 7.73 36.57
CA ASN A 253 68.54 7.99 37.07
C ASN A 253 69.07 6.85 37.96
N ILE A 254 68.21 6.25 38.79
CA ILE A 254 68.57 5.09 39.61
C ILE A 254 68.92 3.89 38.73
N ASN A 255 68.13 3.63 37.68
CA ASN A 255 68.41 2.52 36.77
C ASN A 255 69.73 2.73 36.00
N GLU A 256 69.99 3.94 35.49
CA GLU A 256 71.24 4.26 34.79
C GLU A 256 72.47 4.12 35.70
N SER A 257 72.36 4.59 36.96
CA SER A 257 73.44 4.42 37.94
C SER A 257 73.70 2.96 38.32
N ASN A 258 72.66 2.14 38.45
CA ASN A 258 72.81 0.71 38.70
C ASN A 258 73.44 -0.03 37.51
N LEU A 259 73.06 0.34 36.28
CA LEU A 259 73.64 -0.25 35.06
C LEU A 259 75.15 0.04 34.98
N ASN A 260 75.53 1.30 35.19
CA ASN A 260 76.95 1.72 35.19
C ASN A 260 77.77 1.05 36.30
N ASN A 261 77.17 0.75 37.45
CA ASN A 261 77.85 0.02 38.53
C ASN A 261 78.02 -1.47 38.18
N SER A 262 77.00 -2.10 37.58
CA SER A 262 77.09 -3.49 37.12
C SER A 262 78.15 -3.70 36.04
N GLU A 263 78.29 -2.75 35.10
CA GLU A 263 79.33 -2.80 34.06
C GLU A 263 80.74 -2.71 34.66
N LYS A 264 80.94 -1.83 35.65
CA LYS A 264 82.23 -1.72 36.37
C LYS A 264 82.58 -2.98 37.15
N ASP A 265 81.59 -3.60 37.78
CA ASP A 265 81.80 -4.86 38.51
C ASP A 265 82.15 -6.02 37.57
N GLN A 266 81.53 -6.10 36.39
CA GLN A 266 81.89 -7.09 35.36
C GLN A 266 83.31 -6.87 34.82
N GLN A 267 83.70 -5.62 34.54
CA GLN A 267 85.04 -5.30 34.04
C GLN A 267 86.14 -5.70 35.03
N LYS A 268 85.87 -5.52 36.34
CA LYS A 268 86.79 -5.91 37.41
C LYS A 268 86.93 -7.43 37.56
N ILE A 269 85.89 -8.20 37.26
CA ILE A 269 85.92 -9.67 37.28
C ILE A 269 86.75 -10.21 36.10
N GLU A 270 86.63 -9.61 34.91
CA GLU A 270 87.41 -10.02 33.72
C GLU A 270 88.92 -9.77 33.90
N GLU A 271 89.32 -8.64 34.50
CA GLU A 271 90.74 -8.36 34.78
C GLU A 271 91.37 -9.36 35.76
N GLN A 272 90.59 -9.86 36.74
CA GLN A 272 91.07 -10.85 37.70
C GLN A 272 91.24 -12.25 37.08
N GLN A 273 90.44 -12.61 36.07
CA GLN A 273 90.58 -13.91 35.40
C GLN A 273 91.82 -13.99 34.51
N TYR A 274 92.26 -12.89 33.88
CA TYR A 274 93.48 -12.86 33.08
C TYR A 274 94.76 -13.12 33.90
N TYR A 275 94.76 -12.76 35.19
CA TYR A 275 95.93 -12.94 36.06
C TYR A 275 96.15 -14.40 36.51
N VAL A 276 95.12 -15.25 36.45
CA VAL A 276 95.21 -16.64 36.93
C VAL A 276 95.79 -17.59 35.87
N VAL A 277 95.74 -17.23 34.58
CA VAL A 277 96.19 -18.12 33.47
C VAL A 277 97.70 -18.04 33.22
N GLN A 278 98.43 -17.02 33.72
CA GLN A 278 99.87 -16.85 33.48
C GLN A 278 100.80 -17.57 34.49
N LYS A 279 100.27 -18.40 35.40
CA LYS A 279 101.07 -19.14 36.39
C LYS A 279 100.98 -20.67 36.32
N GLY A 280 100.50 -21.22 35.21
CA GLY A 280 100.55 -22.67 34.91
C GLY A 280 101.62 -22.99 33.89
#